data_AF-A7SA78-F1
#
_entry.id   AF-A7SA78-F1
#
_cell.length_a   1.000
_cell.length_b   1.000
_cell.length_c   1.000
_cell.angle_alpha   90.00
_cell.angle_beta   90.00
_cell.angle_gamma   90.00
#
_symmetry.space_group_name_H-M   'P 1'
#
loop_
_entity.id
_entity.type
_entity.pdbx_description
1 polymer ?
#
loop_
_entity_poly.entity_id
_entity_poly.type
_entity_poly.pdbx_seq_one_letter_code
_entity_poly.pdbx_strand_id
1 'polypeptide(L)'
;IMAAINEFHQHTCIRWKPHKAETNWVKMMKDEGCWSRVGVKYWTSGAQVLSLGDGCNHKGTIMHEMMHASGFWHEQSRPDRNNYVEIMWENIEEGKAHNFNKYDRGSIDSLNINYDYDSLMHYGKSSFSKNGKPTIQVIGDPSRRLGQRDSFSSADILELNALYDCSGVKPTTKPKPTVCFDENTYCHQWASAGHCRTNPGYMHKVCKRSCRICGKYANL
;
A
#
# COMPACT_ATOMS: atom_id res chain seq x y z
N ILE A 1 7.56 -11.90 18.42
CA ILE A 1 8.46 -10.85 17.89
C ILE A 1 9.66 -11.44 17.13
N MET A 2 10.54 -12.25 17.73
CA MET A 2 11.74 -12.76 17.06
C MET A 2 11.46 -13.51 15.73
N ALA A 3 10.38 -14.29 15.66
CA ALA A 3 9.98 -14.94 14.41
C ALA A 3 9.69 -13.93 13.28
N ALA A 4 9.02 -12.81 13.58
CA ALA A 4 8.77 -11.75 12.60
C ALA A 4 10.07 -11.04 12.18
N ILE A 5 10.98 -10.81 13.13
CA ILE A 5 12.32 -10.26 12.84
C ILE A 5 13.08 -11.16 11.86
N ASN A 6 13.05 -12.48 12.08
CA ASN A 6 13.73 -13.44 11.21
C ASN A 6 13.16 -13.44 9.78
N GLU A 7 11.84 -13.30 9.61
CA GLU A 7 11.21 -13.19 8.29
C GLU A 7 11.72 -11.97 7.52
N PHE A 8 11.80 -10.80 8.16
CA PHE A 8 12.42 -9.61 7.58
C PHE A 8 13.89 -9.86 7.19
N HIS A 9 14.66 -10.50 8.09
CA HIS A 9 16.08 -10.74 7.86
C HIS A 9 16.35 -11.73 6.72
N GLN A 10 15.47 -12.73 6.55
CA GLN A 10 15.57 -13.76 5.52
C GLN A 10 15.21 -13.23 4.13
N HIS A 11 14.18 -12.39 4.03
CA HIS A 11 13.62 -11.98 2.74
C HIS A 11 14.07 -10.59 2.27
N THR A 12 14.65 -9.78 3.16
CA THR A 12 15.05 -8.41 2.84
C THR A 12 16.45 -8.07 3.35
N CYS A 13 16.96 -6.88 2.99
CA CYS A 13 18.15 -6.31 3.62
C CYS A 13 17.85 -5.50 4.91
N ILE A 14 16.59 -5.35 5.30
CA ILE A 14 16.20 -4.60 6.50
C ILE A 14 16.64 -5.39 7.74
N ARG A 15 17.31 -4.72 8.69
CA ARG A 15 17.84 -5.35 9.91
C ARG A 15 17.28 -4.69 11.16
N TRP A 16 16.26 -5.33 11.72
CA TRP A 16 15.77 -5.05 13.07
C TRP A 16 16.79 -5.49 14.11
N LYS A 17 17.30 -4.56 14.91
CA LYS A 17 18.28 -4.79 15.97
C LYS A 17 17.84 -4.11 17.27
N PRO A 18 18.28 -4.61 18.45
CA PRO A 18 18.10 -3.91 19.70
C PRO A 18 18.69 -2.50 19.63
N HIS A 19 17.91 -1.51 20.06
CA HIS A 19 18.35 -0.13 20.18
C HIS A 19 19.51 0.00 21.18
N LYS A 20 20.49 0.84 20.86
CA LYS A 20 21.61 1.19 21.76
C LYS A 20 21.72 2.68 21.98
N ALA A 21 21.78 3.45 20.89
CA ALA A 21 22.03 4.89 20.91
C ALA A 21 21.52 5.62 19.65
N GLU A 22 20.81 4.92 18.76
CA GLU A 22 20.25 5.50 17.54
C GLU A 22 19.27 6.64 17.87
N THR A 23 19.35 7.76 17.15
CA THR A 23 18.52 8.95 17.40
C THR A 23 17.01 8.67 17.27
N ASN A 24 16.63 7.82 16.33
CA ASN A 24 15.25 7.40 16.09
C ASN A 24 15.18 5.88 16.19
N TRP A 25 14.20 5.36 16.91
CA TRP A 25 14.00 3.93 17.07
C TRP A 25 12.54 3.58 17.25
N VAL A 26 12.20 2.32 17.00
CA VAL A 26 10.87 1.78 17.28
C VAL A 26 10.87 1.18 18.68
N LYS A 27 9.89 1.59 19.50
CA LYS A 27 9.59 1.00 20.81
C LYS A 27 8.38 0.09 20.67
N MET A 28 8.62 -1.21 20.58
CA MET A 28 7.55 -2.22 20.65
C MET A 28 7.09 -2.35 22.10
N MET A 29 5.81 -2.14 22.36
CA MET A 29 5.25 -2.26 23.71
C MET A 29 3.79 -2.73 23.67
N LYS A 30 3.31 -3.23 24.81
CA LYS A 30 1.90 -3.56 24.99
C LYS A 30 1.14 -2.27 25.27
N ASP A 31 0.20 -1.94 24.39
CA ASP A 31 -0.72 -0.81 24.49
C ASP A 31 -2.08 -1.24 23.91
N GLU A 32 -3.06 -0.35 23.79
CA GLU A 32 -4.38 -0.70 23.22
C GLU A 32 -4.29 -0.95 21.71
N GLY A 33 -4.72 -2.16 21.29
CA GLY A 33 -4.80 -2.57 19.89
C GLY A 33 -3.44 -2.87 19.24
N CYS A 34 -3.48 -3.18 17.93
CA CYS A 34 -2.30 -3.39 17.10
C CYS A 34 -2.17 -2.19 16.16
N TRP A 35 -1.08 -1.45 16.25
CA TRP A 35 -0.85 -0.29 15.37
C TRP A 35 0.61 0.15 15.36
N SER A 36 0.97 0.87 14.31
CA SER A 36 2.27 1.49 14.10
C SER A 36 2.11 2.73 13.23
N ARG A 37 3.04 3.68 13.36
CA ARG A 37 3.09 4.80 12.39
C ARG A 37 3.76 4.34 11.10
N VAL A 38 3.38 4.97 10.00
CA VAL A 38 4.00 4.68 8.71
C VAL A 38 5.32 5.42 8.55
N GLY A 39 6.41 4.64 8.40
CA GLY A 39 7.76 5.13 8.19
C GLY A 39 8.44 5.74 9.43
N VAL A 40 9.64 6.28 9.19
CA VAL A 40 10.47 6.90 10.24
C VAL A 40 10.04 8.36 10.47
N LYS A 41 9.86 8.72 11.73
CA LYS A 41 9.56 10.09 12.17
C LYS A 41 10.83 10.97 12.19
N TYR A 42 11.19 11.58 11.06
CA TYR A 42 12.43 12.40 10.98
C TYR A 42 12.32 13.80 11.62
N TRP A 43 11.11 14.32 11.84
CA TRP A 43 10.90 15.67 12.40
C TRP A 43 10.98 15.73 13.93
N THR A 44 11.20 14.60 14.62
CA THR A 44 11.43 14.59 16.07
C THR A 44 12.27 13.39 16.43
N SER A 45 13.34 13.60 17.19
CA SER A 45 14.16 12.50 17.72
C SER A 45 13.41 11.70 18.80
N GLY A 46 13.68 10.40 18.90
CA GLY A 46 13.17 9.56 19.97
C GLY A 46 12.48 8.28 19.54
N ALA A 47 11.79 7.67 20.50
CA ALA A 47 10.99 6.47 20.30
C ALA A 47 9.72 6.77 19.49
N GLN A 48 9.49 5.96 18.45
CA GLN A 48 8.18 5.78 17.84
C GLN A 48 7.55 4.49 18.37
N VAL A 49 6.35 4.59 18.94
CA VAL A 49 5.66 3.42 19.49
C VAL A 49 5.11 2.53 18.36
N LEU A 50 5.27 1.22 18.56
CA LEU A 50 4.57 0.16 17.84
C LEU A 50 3.81 -0.65 18.89
N SER A 51 2.48 -0.59 18.86
CA SER A 51 1.63 -1.27 19.82
C SER A 51 1.42 -2.73 19.43
N LEU A 52 1.71 -3.61 20.39
CA LEU A 52 1.40 -5.03 20.35
C LEU A 52 0.52 -5.38 21.56
N GLY A 53 -0.72 -4.90 21.52
CA GLY A 53 -1.74 -5.16 22.53
C GLY A 53 -2.19 -6.62 22.61
N ASP A 54 -3.27 -6.83 23.37
CA ASP A 54 -3.88 -8.15 23.48
C ASP A 54 -4.40 -8.65 22.13
N GLY A 55 -4.08 -9.91 21.78
CA GLY A 55 -4.38 -10.50 20.47
C GLY A 55 -3.42 -10.11 19.33
N CYS A 56 -2.45 -9.22 19.58
CA CYS A 56 -1.49 -8.79 18.55
C CYS A 56 -0.24 -9.67 18.47
N ASN A 57 0.00 -10.54 19.45
CA ASN A 57 1.22 -11.34 19.57
C ASN A 57 1.22 -12.58 18.65
N HIS A 58 0.96 -12.35 17.36
CA HIS A 58 1.02 -13.35 16.29
C HIS A 58 2.03 -12.91 15.24
N LYS A 59 2.72 -13.87 14.60
CA LYS A 59 3.85 -13.59 13.69
C LYS A 59 3.47 -12.58 12.60
N GLY A 60 2.41 -12.84 11.83
CA GLY A 60 2.01 -11.95 10.73
C GLY A 60 1.46 -10.61 11.18
N THR A 61 0.77 -10.52 12.32
CA THR A 61 0.36 -9.22 12.89
C THR A 61 1.57 -8.36 13.24
N ILE A 62 2.58 -8.94 13.89
CA ILE A 62 3.80 -8.22 14.22
C ILE A 62 4.54 -7.80 12.94
N MET A 63 4.60 -8.66 11.92
CA MET A 63 5.18 -8.33 10.61
C MET A 63 4.42 -7.17 9.93
N HIS A 64 3.10 -7.14 9.99
CA HIS A 64 2.25 -6.07 9.47
C HIS A 64 2.59 -4.71 10.12
N GLU A 65 2.66 -4.67 11.45
CA GLU A 65 3.03 -3.44 12.17
C GLU A 65 4.48 -3.00 11.91
N MET A 66 5.38 -3.96 11.68
CA MET A 66 6.75 -3.70 11.27
C MET A 66 6.83 -3.17 9.83
N MET A 67 5.97 -3.62 8.90
CA MET A 67 5.88 -3.07 7.55
C MET A 67 5.38 -1.62 7.56
N HIS A 68 4.39 -1.30 8.40
CA HIS A 68 4.02 0.10 8.66
C HIS A 68 5.23 0.93 9.10
N ALA A 69 5.94 0.50 10.14
CA ALA A 69 7.15 1.20 10.60
C ALA A 69 8.24 1.31 9.50
N SER A 70 8.24 0.38 8.53
CA SER A 70 9.14 0.37 7.37
C SER A 70 8.66 1.25 6.20
N GLY A 71 7.50 1.91 6.32
CA GLY A 71 7.02 2.90 5.34
C GLY A 71 5.84 2.46 4.48
N PHE A 72 5.21 1.34 4.79
CA PHE A 72 4.11 0.80 3.98
C PHE A 72 2.74 1.20 4.52
N TRP A 73 1.90 1.74 3.65
CA TRP A 73 0.46 1.90 3.89
C TRP A 73 -0.26 0.59 3.60
N HIS A 74 -1.56 0.54 3.91
CA HIS A 74 -2.37 -0.60 3.53
C HIS A 74 -2.57 -0.70 2.02
N GLU A 75 -2.62 -1.92 1.50
CA GLU A 75 -2.76 -2.19 0.06
C GLU A 75 -4.10 -1.65 -0.49
N GLN A 76 -5.18 -1.77 0.27
CA GLN A 76 -6.48 -1.18 -0.13
C GLN A 76 -6.49 0.36 -0.13
N SER A 77 -5.45 1.03 0.38
CA SER A 77 -5.33 2.49 0.32
C SER A 77 -4.59 2.98 -0.92
N ARG A 78 -4.18 2.09 -1.83
CA ARG A 78 -3.58 2.47 -3.10
C ARG A 78 -4.50 3.37 -3.93
N PRO A 79 -3.96 4.33 -4.70
CA PRO A 79 -4.75 5.25 -5.52
C PRO A 79 -5.56 4.53 -6.61
N ASP A 80 -5.05 3.40 -7.13
CA ASP A 80 -5.64 2.55 -8.17
C ASP A 80 -6.55 1.43 -7.62
N ARG A 81 -6.76 1.34 -6.29
CA ARG A 81 -7.51 0.22 -5.66
C ARG A 81 -8.92 0.00 -6.22
N ASN A 82 -9.58 1.04 -6.72
CA ASN A 82 -10.92 0.95 -7.30
C ASN A 82 -10.97 0.16 -8.62
N ASN A 83 -9.83 -0.18 -9.22
CA ASN A 83 -9.76 -1.10 -10.36
C ASN A 83 -9.81 -2.58 -9.93
N TYR A 84 -9.64 -2.85 -8.63
CA TYR A 84 -9.39 -4.19 -8.10
C TYR A 84 -10.39 -4.58 -7.00
N VAL A 85 -10.79 -3.62 -6.15
CA VAL A 85 -11.72 -3.81 -5.04
C VAL A 85 -12.75 -2.70 -4.97
N GLU A 86 -13.95 -3.06 -4.55
CA GLU A 86 -15.03 -2.16 -4.18
C GLU A 86 -15.12 -2.03 -2.66
N ILE A 87 -15.35 -0.81 -2.18
CA ILE A 87 -15.59 -0.52 -0.77
C ILE A 87 -17.09 -0.37 -0.53
N MET A 88 -17.64 -1.24 0.30
CA MET A 88 -19.07 -1.24 0.69
C MET A 88 -19.26 -0.30 1.88
N TRP A 89 -19.29 1.01 1.60
CA TRP A 89 -19.31 2.07 2.62
C TRP A 89 -20.45 1.94 3.62
N GLU A 90 -21.60 1.42 3.17
CA GLU A 90 -22.78 1.17 3.98
C GLU A 90 -22.58 0.13 5.08
N ASN A 91 -21.58 -0.76 4.95
CA ASN A 91 -21.25 -1.80 5.94
C ASN A 91 -20.21 -1.34 6.96
N ILE A 92 -19.57 -0.19 6.77
CA ILE A 92 -18.51 0.31 7.65
C ILE A 92 -19.12 0.87 8.94
N GLU A 93 -18.46 0.58 10.06
CA GLU A 93 -18.71 1.18 11.38
C GLU A 93 -18.68 2.72 11.32
N GLU A 94 -19.58 3.34 12.07
CA GLU A 94 -19.64 4.80 12.16
C GLU A 94 -18.29 5.36 12.66
N GLY A 95 -17.81 6.43 12.02
CA GLY A 95 -16.51 7.04 12.33
C GLY A 95 -15.29 6.28 11.80
N LYS A 96 -15.42 5.08 11.21
CA LYS A 96 -14.29 4.27 10.71
C LYS A 96 -14.02 4.40 9.21
N ALA A 97 -14.81 5.18 8.48
CA ALA A 97 -14.68 5.37 7.03
C ALA A 97 -13.28 5.86 6.60
N HIS A 98 -12.61 6.67 7.43
CA HIS A 98 -11.26 7.19 7.14
C HIS A 98 -10.19 6.10 6.97
N ASN A 99 -10.39 4.90 7.54
CA ASN A 99 -9.48 3.75 7.38
C ASN A 99 -9.48 3.18 5.95
N PHE A 100 -10.43 3.61 5.12
CA PHE A 100 -10.57 3.21 3.72
C PHE A 100 -10.20 4.35 2.78
N ASN A 101 -9.61 5.44 3.28
CA ASN A 101 -9.11 6.52 2.43
C ASN A 101 -7.98 6.01 1.54
N LYS A 102 -7.95 6.53 0.31
CA LYS A 102 -6.82 6.33 -0.59
C LYS A 102 -5.77 7.40 -0.30
N TYR A 103 -4.50 7.07 -0.49
CA TYR A 103 -3.42 8.06 -0.46
C TYR A 103 -2.97 8.41 -1.88
N ASP A 104 -2.54 9.65 -2.06
CA ASP A 104 -2.08 10.15 -3.35
C ASP A 104 -0.75 9.51 -3.77
N ARG A 105 -0.44 9.56 -5.08
CA ARG A 105 0.81 9.03 -5.66
C ARG A 105 2.09 9.68 -5.13
N GLY A 106 1.98 10.83 -4.45
CA GLY A 106 3.10 11.43 -3.72
C GLY A 106 3.42 10.73 -2.40
N SER A 107 2.47 9.95 -1.87
CA SER A 107 2.58 9.20 -0.61
C SER A 107 2.66 7.69 -0.81
N ILE A 108 2.27 7.18 -1.98
CA ILE A 108 2.40 5.76 -2.38
C ILE A 108 3.02 5.69 -3.78
N ASP A 109 4.21 5.08 -3.89
CA ASP A 109 4.79 4.65 -5.17
C ASP A 109 4.53 3.15 -5.31
N SER A 110 3.66 2.76 -6.25
CA SER A 110 3.36 1.35 -6.51
C SER A 110 4.52 0.60 -7.17
N LEU A 111 5.65 1.27 -7.47
CA LEU A 111 6.86 0.67 -8.07
C LEU A 111 6.59 -0.11 -9.38
N ASN A 112 5.49 0.21 -10.06
CA ASN A 112 4.97 -0.53 -11.22
C ASN A 112 4.65 -2.02 -10.93
N ILE A 113 4.30 -2.33 -9.69
CA ILE A 113 3.83 -3.63 -9.22
C ILE A 113 2.29 -3.64 -9.22
N ASN A 114 1.70 -4.74 -9.66
CA ASN A 114 0.25 -4.93 -9.70
C ASN A 114 -0.35 -4.89 -8.29
N TYR A 115 -1.67 -4.70 -8.21
CA TYR A 115 -2.37 -4.79 -6.93
C TYR A 115 -2.25 -6.19 -6.32
N ASP A 116 -1.89 -6.26 -5.04
CA ASP A 116 -1.61 -7.51 -4.36
C ASP A 116 -2.69 -7.87 -3.32
N TYR A 117 -3.67 -8.65 -3.76
CA TYR A 117 -4.73 -9.16 -2.89
C TYR A 117 -4.21 -10.00 -1.70
N ASP A 118 -3.03 -10.58 -1.83
CA ASP A 118 -2.41 -11.46 -0.84
C ASP A 118 -1.38 -10.71 0.02
N SER A 119 -1.25 -9.39 -0.16
CA SER A 119 -0.36 -8.56 0.64
C SER A 119 -0.69 -8.69 2.12
N LEU A 120 0.36 -8.81 2.93
CA LEU A 120 0.24 -8.76 4.38
C LEU A 120 -0.36 -7.42 4.84
N MET A 121 -0.24 -6.37 4.03
CA MET A 121 -0.78 -5.03 4.26
C MET A 121 -2.22 -4.87 3.79
N HIS A 122 -2.85 -5.90 3.20
CA HIS A 122 -4.25 -5.83 2.80
C HIS A 122 -5.19 -6.05 4.01
N TYR A 123 -6.29 -5.29 4.07
CA TYR A 123 -7.39 -5.55 5.01
C TYR A 123 -8.17 -6.82 4.68
N GLY A 124 -8.82 -7.39 5.70
CA GLY A 124 -9.78 -8.46 5.51
C GLY A 124 -11.10 -7.95 4.95
N LYS A 125 -11.93 -8.86 4.43
CA LYS A 125 -13.21 -8.51 3.81
C LYS A 125 -14.16 -7.77 4.75
N SER A 126 -14.13 -8.10 6.04
CA SER A 126 -15.03 -7.57 7.08
C SER A 126 -14.33 -6.61 8.04
N SER A 127 -13.16 -6.07 7.69
CA SER A 127 -12.47 -5.09 8.53
C SER A 127 -13.39 -3.89 8.80
N PHE A 128 -13.54 -3.49 10.07
CA PHE A 128 -14.42 -2.39 10.52
C PHE A 128 -15.89 -2.53 10.08
N SER A 129 -16.40 -3.75 9.97
CA SER A 129 -17.78 -4.02 9.58
C SER A 129 -18.73 -3.93 10.78
N LYS A 130 -19.80 -3.13 10.66
CA LYS A 130 -20.83 -3.00 11.71
C LYS A 130 -21.87 -4.13 11.73
N ASN A 131 -21.95 -4.94 10.69
CA ASN A 131 -23.06 -5.89 10.47
C ASN A 131 -22.59 -7.29 10.04
N GLY A 132 -21.30 -7.59 10.22
CA GLY A 132 -20.64 -8.82 9.76
C GLY A 132 -20.55 -8.99 8.23
N LYS A 133 -21.05 -8.04 7.42
CA LYS A 133 -20.97 -8.12 5.96
C LYS A 133 -19.64 -7.57 5.45
N PRO A 134 -19.22 -7.90 4.21
CA PRO A 134 -17.99 -7.36 3.65
C PRO A 134 -18.02 -5.83 3.56
N THR A 135 -16.95 -5.17 4.02
CA THR A 135 -16.59 -3.78 3.73
C THR A 135 -15.68 -3.66 2.51
N ILE A 136 -14.99 -4.74 2.13
CA ILE A 136 -14.14 -4.83 0.93
C ILE A 136 -14.53 -6.06 0.12
N GLN A 137 -14.75 -5.87 -1.19
CA GLN A 137 -15.05 -6.95 -2.13
C GLN A 137 -14.16 -6.86 -3.37
N VAL A 138 -13.67 -7.99 -3.86
CA VAL A 138 -12.86 -8.04 -5.09
C VAL A 138 -13.77 -7.95 -6.31
N ILE A 139 -13.41 -7.08 -7.25
CA ILE A 139 -14.14 -6.90 -8.50
C ILE A 139 -13.90 -8.14 -9.39
N GLY A 140 -14.98 -8.74 -9.88
CA GLY A 140 -14.93 -9.94 -10.73
C GLY A 140 -14.71 -11.26 -10.01
N ASP A 141 -14.27 -11.25 -8.74
CA ASP A 141 -14.21 -12.45 -7.90
C ASP A 141 -14.64 -12.16 -6.45
N PRO A 142 -15.95 -12.02 -6.20
CA PRO A 142 -16.51 -11.82 -4.85
C PRO A 142 -16.12 -12.87 -3.82
N SER A 143 -15.64 -14.05 -4.23
CA SER A 143 -15.30 -15.17 -3.35
C SER A 143 -13.87 -15.08 -2.82
N ARG A 144 -12.99 -14.35 -3.51
CA ARG A 144 -11.57 -14.21 -3.16
C ARG A 144 -11.38 -13.85 -1.69
N ARG A 145 -10.44 -14.54 -1.04
CA ARG A 145 -10.02 -14.28 0.34
C ARG A 145 -9.09 -13.07 0.34
N LEU A 146 -9.18 -12.26 1.38
CA LEU A 146 -8.36 -11.07 1.60
C LEU A 146 -7.92 -11.02 3.07
N GLY A 147 -6.82 -10.32 3.33
CA GLY A 147 -6.35 -10.05 4.68
C GLY A 147 -5.66 -11.23 5.36
N GLN A 148 -4.90 -12.02 4.59
CA GLN A 148 -4.03 -13.05 5.17
C GLN A 148 -3.04 -12.43 6.16
N ARG A 149 -2.65 -13.20 7.19
CA ARG A 149 -1.71 -12.78 8.25
C ARG A 149 -0.69 -13.89 8.55
N ASP A 150 -0.28 -14.63 7.51
CA ASP A 150 0.60 -15.79 7.63
C ASP A 150 2.07 -15.43 7.35
N SER A 151 2.33 -14.73 6.23
CA SER A 151 3.66 -14.29 5.81
C SER A 151 3.60 -13.14 4.80
N PHE A 152 4.76 -12.66 4.35
CA PHE A 152 4.84 -11.76 3.20
C PHE A 152 4.35 -12.45 1.93
N SER A 153 3.67 -11.69 1.08
CA SER A 153 3.51 -12.06 -0.32
C SER A 153 4.83 -11.87 -1.09
N SER A 154 4.88 -12.34 -2.33
CA SER A 154 6.01 -12.04 -3.21
C SER A 154 6.12 -10.55 -3.54
N ALA A 155 4.98 -9.84 -3.64
CA ALA A 155 4.97 -8.41 -3.92
C ALA A 155 5.45 -7.59 -2.70
N ASP A 156 5.03 -7.95 -1.48
CA ASP A 156 5.51 -7.33 -0.24
C ASP A 156 7.06 -7.35 -0.19
N ILE A 157 7.67 -8.51 -0.52
CA ILE A 157 9.13 -8.68 -0.55
C ILE A 157 9.77 -7.79 -1.62
N LEU A 158 9.20 -7.76 -2.83
CA LEU A 158 9.70 -6.93 -3.93
C LEU A 158 9.65 -5.45 -3.56
N GLU A 159 8.55 -4.98 -3.01
CA GLU A 159 8.36 -3.58 -2.63
C GLU A 159 9.29 -3.17 -1.48
N LEU A 160 9.41 -3.99 -0.43
CA LEU A 160 10.35 -3.77 0.67
C LEU A 160 11.79 -3.65 0.14
N ASN A 161 12.20 -4.59 -0.71
CA ASN A 161 13.56 -4.61 -1.25
C ASN A 161 13.85 -3.46 -2.22
N ALA A 162 12.86 -3.05 -3.01
CA ALA A 162 12.98 -1.91 -3.92
C ALA A 162 13.02 -0.57 -3.15
N LEU A 163 12.20 -0.41 -2.11
CA LEU A 163 12.20 0.80 -1.28
C LEU A 163 13.53 0.99 -0.54
N TYR A 164 14.12 -0.11 -0.06
CA TYR A 164 15.38 -0.09 0.71
C TYR A 164 16.64 -0.38 -0.12
N ASP A 165 16.54 -0.43 -1.45
CA ASP A 165 17.66 -0.67 -2.38
C ASP A 165 18.50 -1.91 -2.00
N CYS A 166 17.84 -3.01 -1.65
CA CYS A 166 18.50 -4.17 -1.04
C CYS A 166 19.44 -4.93 -1.98
N SER A 167 19.34 -4.73 -3.29
CA SER A 167 20.26 -5.29 -4.29
C SER A 167 21.50 -4.42 -4.51
N GLY A 168 21.55 -3.19 -3.97
CA GLY A 168 22.59 -2.20 -4.28
C GLY A 168 22.62 -1.77 -5.75
N VAL A 169 21.66 -2.25 -6.54
CA VAL A 169 21.42 -1.80 -7.91
C VAL A 169 20.34 -0.74 -7.80
N LYS A 170 20.77 0.52 -7.71
CA LYS A 170 19.87 1.66 -7.89
C LYS A 170 18.99 1.36 -9.10
N PRO A 171 17.65 1.45 -9.02
CA PRO A 171 16.81 1.36 -10.20
C PRO A 171 17.16 2.52 -11.14
N THR A 172 18.17 2.32 -11.98
CA THR A 172 18.52 3.24 -13.05
C THR A 172 17.40 3.08 -14.05
N THR A 173 16.50 4.07 -14.02
CA THR A 173 15.20 4.14 -14.70
C THR A 173 14.09 3.35 -14.00
N LYS A 174 13.12 4.09 -13.43
CA LYS A 174 11.76 3.59 -13.25
C LYS A 174 11.36 2.93 -14.57
N PRO A 175 10.88 1.66 -14.58
CA PRO A 175 10.37 1.06 -15.80
C PRO A 175 9.34 2.02 -16.39
N LYS A 176 9.55 2.45 -17.63
CA LYS A 176 8.57 3.25 -18.36
C LYS A 176 7.26 2.45 -18.30
N PRO A 177 6.14 3.01 -17.80
CA PRO A 177 4.92 2.25 -17.60
C PRO A 177 4.57 1.50 -18.88
N THR A 178 4.60 0.17 -18.81
CA THR A 178 4.33 -0.72 -19.95
C THR A 178 2.85 -0.72 -20.33
N VAL A 179 2.00 -0.17 -19.46
CA VAL A 179 0.55 -0.05 -19.67
C VAL A 179 0.19 1.42 -19.85
N CYS A 180 -0.54 1.74 -20.91
CA CYS A 180 -1.08 3.08 -21.13
C CYS A 180 -2.46 3.23 -20.49
N PHE A 181 -2.58 4.11 -19.50
CA PHE A 181 -3.84 4.33 -18.78
C PHE A 181 -4.02 5.81 -18.44
N ASP A 182 -5.25 6.16 -18.05
CA ASP A 182 -5.59 7.49 -17.55
C ASP A 182 -5.37 7.55 -16.04
N GLU A 183 -4.68 8.59 -15.59
CA GLU A 183 -4.32 8.82 -14.20
C GLU A 183 -5.42 9.57 -13.43
N ASN A 184 -6.43 10.10 -14.12
CA ASN A 184 -7.55 10.83 -13.54
C ASN A 184 -8.90 10.30 -14.08
N THR A 185 -9.87 10.13 -13.18
CA THR A 185 -11.20 9.58 -13.51
C THR A 185 -12.01 10.45 -14.47
N TYR A 186 -11.72 11.76 -14.54
CA TYR A 186 -12.38 12.70 -15.45
C TYR A 186 -11.72 12.77 -16.84
N CYS A 187 -10.65 12.02 -17.09
CA CYS A 187 -9.92 12.06 -18.35
C CYS A 187 -10.82 11.83 -19.58
N HIS A 188 -11.80 10.91 -19.49
CA HIS A 188 -12.74 10.67 -20.57
C HIS A 188 -13.61 11.91 -20.87
N GLN A 189 -14.11 12.57 -19.82
CA GLN A 189 -14.94 13.75 -19.93
C GLN A 189 -14.14 14.94 -20.48
N TRP A 190 -12.93 15.16 -19.97
CA TRP A 190 -12.06 16.24 -20.44
C TRP A 190 -11.57 16.02 -21.87
N ALA A 191 -11.25 14.78 -22.24
CA ALA A 191 -10.92 14.47 -23.63
C ALA A 191 -12.11 14.71 -24.56
N SER A 192 -13.32 14.31 -24.14
CA SER A 192 -14.57 14.58 -24.89
C SER A 192 -14.86 16.07 -25.02
N ALA A 193 -14.53 16.87 -24.00
CA ALA A 193 -14.62 18.33 -24.01
C ALA A 193 -13.45 19.02 -24.76
N GLY A 194 -12.55 18.25 -25.39
CA GLY A 194 -11.49 18.79 -26.26
C GLY A 194 -10.20 19.21 -25.55
N HIS A 195 -10.06 18.93 -24.24
CA HIS A 195 -8.89 19.35 -23.47
C HIS A 195 -7.57 18.74 -23.95
N CYS A 196 -7.59 17.62 -24.68
CA CYS A 196 -6.38 17.08 -25.29
C CYS A 196 -5.70 18.09 -26.25
N ARG A 197 -6.47 18.99 -26.86
CA ARG A 197 -5.96 20.04 -27.74
C ARG A 197 -5.71 21.36 -27.01
N THR A 198 -6.59 21.73 -26.07
CA THR A 198 -6.53 23.04 -25.40
C THR A 198 -5.64 23.04 -24.15
N ASN A 199 -5.40 21.88 -23.54
CA ASN A 199 -4.50 21.70 -22.40
C ASN A 199 -3.60 20.45 -22.58
N PRO A 200 -2.80 20.39 -23.64
CA PRO A 200 -2.02 19.20 -23.98
C PRO A 200 -0.96 18.86 -22.92
N GLY A 201 -0.39 19.87 -22.22
CA GLY A 201 0.63 19.61 -21.20
C GLY A 201 0.12 18.74 -20.05
N TYR A 202 -1.05 19.08 -19.49
CA TYR A 202 -1.66 18.27 -18.43
C TYR A 202 -2.27 16.98 -19.00
N MET A 203 -3.04 17.12 -20.08
CA MET A 203 -3.81 16.00 -20.64
C MET A 203 -2.91 14.91 -21.21
N HIS A 204 -1.75 15.24 -21.79
CA HIS A 204 -0.83 14.24 -22.31
C HIS A 204 0.01 13.56 -21.22
N LYS A 205 0.09 14.17 -20.03
CA LYS A 205 0.76 13.56 -18.88
C LYS A 205 -0.18 12.63 -18.12
N VAL A 206 -1.40 13.10 -17.89
CA VAL A 206 -2.38 12.50 -16.98
C VAL A 206 -3.43 11.66 -17.73
N CYS A 207 -3.84 12.06 -18.92
CA CYS A 207 -4.96 11.46 -19.67
C CYS A 207 -4.50 10.78 -20.96
N LYS A 208 -3.42 10.00 -20.88
CA LYS A 208 -2.73 9.44 -22.06
C LYS A 208 -3.63 8.53 -22.89
N ARG A 209 -4.46 7.72 -22.23
CA ARG A 209 -5.38 6.78 -22.90
C ARG A 209 -6.55 7.53 -23.51
N SER A 210 -7.19 8.42 -22.76
CA SER A 210 -8.31 9.25 -23.24
C SER A 210 -7.89 10.19 -24.38
N CYS A 211 -6.66 10.70 -24.38
CA CYS A 211 -6.11 11.53 -25.47
C CYS A 211 -5.49 10.73 -26.61
N ARG A 212 -5.54 9.39 -26.58
CA ARG A 212 -5.03 8.50 -27.65
C ARG A 212 -3.56 8.76 -28.02
N ILE A 213 -2.75 9.15 -27.05
CA ILE A 213 -1.32 9.43 -27.23
C ILE A 213 -0.43 8.28 -26.75
N CYS A 214 -1.04 7.17 -26.34
CA CYS A 214 -0.37 5.89 -26.24
C CYS A 214 0.19 5.57 -27.64
N GLY A 215 1.52 5.59 -27.82
CA GLY A 215 2.14 5.08 -29.05
C GLY A 215 1.86 3.57 -29.26
N LYS A 216 2.75 2.84 -29.95
CA LYS A 216 2.64 1.39 -30.29
C LYS A 216 2.37 0.39 -29.13
N TYR A 217 2.10 0.85 -27.91
CA TYR A 217 1.79 0.07 -26.72
C TYR A 217 0.29 0.09 -26.37
N ALA A 218 -0.57 0.41 -27.33
CA ALA A 218 -2.00 0.16 -27.23
C ALA A 218 -2.27 -1.28 -27.67
N ASN A 219 -2.76 -2.11 -26.75
CA ASN A 219 -3.21 -3.51 -26.90
C ASN A 219 -2.20 -4.55 -26.43
N LEU A 220 -2.16 -4.77 -25.10
CA LEU A 220 -2.32 -6.09 -24.49
C LEU A 220 -3.23 -5.92 -23.27
#